data_AF-A0A971U2M1-F1
#
_entry.id   AF-A0A971U2M1-F1
#
_cell.length_a   1.000
_cell.length_b   1.000
_cell.length_c   1.000
_cell.angle_alpha   90.00
_cell.angle_beta   90.00
_cell.angle_gamma   90.00
#
_symmetry.space_group_name_H-M   'P 1'
#
loop_
_entity.id
_entity.type
_entity.pdbx_description
1 polymer ?
#
loop_
_entity_poly.entity_id
_entity_poly.type
_entity_poly.pdbx_seq_one_letter_code
_entity_poly.pdbx_strand_id
1 'polypeptide(L)'
;MATQTKHVGYLPQDRPPFAAMVALGFQHVITMFPATVLVAILTGFDVGVTLFASGLATVIALLGSGMRIPLYYGSSFSYIAAVAAIVGAEAGGVRVAQGGIIATGVVSILAGLVIRAVGKEALDKVLPPIITGSVAIVIGISLAKTALDMASAGWLVAAFTALMTIVFSAYLRGKGFVSMIPVLLGALCGYVLAKGIEAGQFLSSLGPARSMMTFGDGMNTTLRHIFAPVVAAEWARVPNFTLPVFKWSAILAIAPIAIATIPESTAHLYQISLYVDQLAEQLGRKPLNIKRLIGLNLILDGVGDAINGFLGGCPGTNYGENNSLMAITRNYSVPVLVAAGVIAMVLGFFGKLAAVVETLPTAVTGGLAIFLFGVIGLQGVALMQSEKVDLFDPKQLAIGAVILIVGIGGSMFPGGNLPLAVPGVFPDGLPAIATSAVIGILLNLVFLLFPAKNHN
;
A
#
# COMPACT_ATOMS: atom_id res chain seq x y z
N MET A 1 30.97 36.27 5.13
CA MET A 1 30.42 35.11 5.87
C MET A 1 29.22 34.60 5.10
N ALA A 2 29.36 33.46 4.40
CA ALA A 2 28.21 32.81 3.77
C ALA A 2 27.29 32.30 4.89
N THR A 3 26.05 32.76 4.90
CA THR A 3 24.98 32.23 5.76
C THR A 3 24.87 30.73 5.48
N GLN A 4 25.42 29.89 6.36
CA GLN A 4 25.15 28.46 6.34
C GLN A 4 23.64 28.29 6.53
N THR A 5 22.94 27.96 5.45
CA THR A 5 21.56 27.51 5.50
C THR A 5 21.52 26.31 6.42
N LYS A 6 20.95 26.48 7.61
CA LYS A 6 20.80 25.42 8.61
C LYS A 6 19.94 24.33 7.96
N HIS A 7 20.57 23.27 7.46
CA HIS A 7 19.84 22.16 6.87
C HIS A 7 18.99 21.52 7.97
N VAL A 8 17.67 21.67 7.87
CA VAL A 8 16.71 21.10 8.82
C VAL A 8 16.29 19.72 8.33
N GLY A 9 16.39 18.74 9.20
CA GLY A 9 15.96 17.36 8.94
C GLY A 9 16.32 16.46 10.11
N TYR A 10 15.68 15.29 10.16
CA TYR A 10 15.93 14.27 11.19
C TYR A 10 16.36 12.98 10.51
N LEU A 11 17.50 12.44 10.92
CA LEU A 11 17.96 11.11 10.55
C LEU A 11 17.29 10.04 11.43
N PRO A 12 17.38 8.74 11.06
CA PRO A 12 16.68 7.64 11.75
C PRO A 12 16.76 7.63 13.27
N GLN A 13 17.94 7.94 13.83
CA GLN A 13 18.14 7.90 15.28
C GLN A 13 17.85 9.24 15.98
N ASP A 14 17.63 10.33 15.23
CA ASP A 14 17.33 11.62 15.82
C ASP A 14 15.93 11.60 16.45
N ARG A 15 15.78 12.32 17.57
CA ARG A 15 14.52 12.39 18.33
C ARG A 15 14.01 13.83 18.36
N PRO A 16 12.95 14.17 17.60
CA PRO A 16 12.27 15.45 17.75
C PRO A 16 11.69 15.62 19.17
N PRO A 17 11.40 16.87 19.59
CA PRO A 17 10.64 17.13 20.82
C PRO A 17 9.31 16.37 20.83
N PHE A 18 8.86 15.92 22.00
CA PHE A 18 7.69 15.03 22.13
C PHE A 18 6.44 15.52 21.37
N ALA A 19 6.07 16.80 21.50
CA ALA A 19 4.91 17.36 20.80
C ALA A 19 5.07 17.30 19.27
N ALA A 20 6.27 17.60 18.76
CA ALA A 20 6.58 17.48 17.34
C ALA A 20 6.56 16.02 16.89
N MET A 21 7.06 15.10 17.73
CA MET A 21 7.06 13.67 17.44
C MET A 21 5.63 13.11 17.30
N VAL A 22 4.71 13.51 18.18
CA VAL A 22 3.29 13.13 18.08
C VAL A 22 2.64 13.73 16.83
N ALA A 23 2.85 15.02 16.56
CA ALA A 23 2.27 15.68 15.39
C ALA A 23 2.77 15.10 14.07
N LEU A 24 4.08 14.84 13.97
CA LEU A 24 4.69 14.20 12.80
C LEU A 24 4.26 12.73 12.68
N GLY A 25 4.11 12.02 13.81
CA GLY A 25 3.58 10.66 13.82
C GLY A 25 2.15 10.60 13.29
N PHE A 26 1.31 11.55 13.71
CA PHE A 26 -0.05 11.69 13.19
C PHE A 26 -0.06 11.96 11.67
N GLN A 27 0.91 12.73 11.17
CA GLN A 27 1.07 12.98 9.74
C GLN A 27 1.32 11.69 8.96
N HIS A 28 2.19 10.80 9.45
CA HIS A 28 2.40 9.48 8.85
C HIS A 28 1.14 8.61 8.81
N VAL A 29 0.35 8.67 9.89
CA VAL A 29 -0.93 7.95 9.96
C VAL A 29 -1.90 8.49 8.91
N ILE A 30 -2.04 9.81 8.77
CA ILE A 30 -2.94 10.37 7.76
C ILE A 30 -2.49 10.03 6.33
N THR A 31 -1.18 9.99 6.07
CA THR A 31 -0.66 9.66 4.74
C THR A 31 -0.93 8.20 4.35
N MET A 32 -0.73 7.24 5.25
CA MET A 32 -0.98 5.82 4.96
C MET A 32 -2.45 5.42 5.01
N PHE A 33 -3.28 6.18 5.73
CA PHE A 33 -4.66 5.81 6.06
C PHE A 33 -5.52 5.50 4.83
N PRO A 34 -5.59 6.34 3.77
CA PRO A 34 -6.46 6.05 2.63
C PRO A 34 -6.13 4.72 1.94
N ALA A 35 -4.85 4.42 1.72
CA ALA A 35 -4.40 3.19 1.07
C ALA A 35 -4.65 1.96 1.97
N THR A 36 -4.29 2.04 3.25
CA THR A 36 -4.47 0.93 4.21
C THR A 36 -5.95 0.55 4.37
N VAL A 37 -6.81 1.56 4.48
CA VAL A 37 -8.27 1.40 4.57
C VAL A 37 -8.86 0.86 3.29
N LEU A 38 -8.41 1.35 2.13
CA LEU A 38 -8.85 0.88 0.82
C LEU A 38 -8.67 -0.64 0.69
N VAL A 39 -7.49 -1.16 1.03
CA VAL A 39 -7.26 -2.62 0.98
C VAL A 39 -8.21 -3.37 1.90
N ALA A 40 -8.42 -2.88 3.13
CA ALA A 40 -9.31 -3.53 4.09
C ALA A 40 -10.73 -3.64 3.52
N ILE A 41 -11.27 -2.56 2.95
CA ILE A 41 -12.57 -2.56 2.30
C ILE A 41 -12.62 -3.56 1.14
N LEU A 42 -11.62 -3.52 0.24
CA LEU A 42 -11.60 -4.37 -0.96
C LEU A 42 -11.42 -5.86 -0.67
N THR A 43 -10.82 -6.18 0.47
CA THR A 43 -10.54 -7.56 0.87
C THR A 43 -11.52 -8.07 1.93
N GLY A 44 -12.45 -7.25 2.41
CA GLY A 44 -13.43 -7.64 3.43
C GLY A 44 -12.86 -7.76 4.85
N PHE A 45 -11.69 -7.19 5.11
CA PHE A 45 -11.05 -7.16 6.43
C PHE A 45 -11.60 -6.00 7.27
N ASP A 46 -11.60 -6.16 8.59
CA ASP A 46 -12.00 -5.10 9.49
C ASP A 46 -10.96 -3.96 9.47
N VAL A 47 -11.42 -2.74 9.19
CA VAL A 47 -10.56 -1.55 9.07
C VAL A 47 -9.80 -1.27 10.37
N GLY A 48 -10.44 -1.46 11.52
CA GLY A 48 -9.82 -1.23 12.82
C GLY A 48 -8.71 -2.24 13.11
N VAL A 49 -8.93 -3.51 12.79
CA VAL A 49 -7.91 -4.57 12.94
C VAL A 49 -6.74 -4.30 12.00
N THR A 50 -7.01 -3.93 10.75
CA THR A 50 -5.97 -3.62 9.78
C THR A 50 -5.11 -2.43 10.22
N LEU A 51 -5.71 -1.35 10.74
CA LEU A 51 -4.94 -0.23 11.31
C LEU A 51 -4.13 -0.64 12.54
N PHE A 52 -4.71 -1.46 13.41
CA PHE A 52 -4.03 -1.96 14.60
C PHE A 52 -2.84 -2.85 14.25
N ALA A 53 -3.04 -3.83 13.38
CA ALA A 53 -2.00 -4.77 12.98
C ALA A 53 -0.89 -4.08 12.19
N SER A 54 -1.23 -3.16 11.29
CA SER A 54 -0.29 -2.26 10.59
C SER A 54 0.57 -1.44 11.55
N GLY A 55 -0.06 -0.81 12.56
CA GLY A 55 0.63 -0.05 13.58
C GLY A 55 1.57 -0.91 14.43
N LEU A 56 1.11 -2.10 14.85
CA LEU A 56 1.89 -3.04 15.64
C LEU A 56 3.07 -3.63 14.83
N ALA A 57 2.83 -4.03 13.58
CA ALA A 57 3.85 -4.50 12.65
C ALA A 57 4.92 -3.43 12.45
N THR A 58 4.53 -2.17 12.28
CA THR A 58 5.46 -1.04 12.20
C THR A 58 6.30 -0.93 13.47
N VAL A 59 5.70 -0.89 14.66
CA VAL A 59 6.46 -0.77 15.92
C VAL A 59 7.45 -1.93 16.08
N ILE A 60 7.01 -3.17 15.85
CA ILE A 60 7.85 -4.36 15.97
C ILE A 60 8.98 -4.34 14.95
N ALA A 61 8.71 -3.96 13.69
CA ALA A 61 9.73 -3.88 12.66
C ALA A 61 10.79 -2.81 12.98
N LEU A 62 10.37 -1.62 13.43
CA LEU A 62 11.28 -0.54 13.81
C LEU A 62 12.20 -0.95 14.97
N LEU A 63 11.63 -1.57 16.01
CA LEU A 63 12.38 -2.10 17.15
C LEU A 63 13.31 -3.25 16.72
N GLY A 64 12.81 -4.20 15.92
CA GLY A 64 13.56 -5.34 15.40
C GLY A 64 14.71 -4.94 14.46
N SER A 65 14.59 -3.80 13.78
CA SER A 65 15.69 -3.22 12.99
C SER A 65 16.81 -2.62 13.85
N GLY A 66 16.57 -2.46 15.15
CA GLY A 66 17.42 -1.66 16.05
C GLY A 66 17.31 -0.17 15.76
N MET A 67 16.12 0.31 15.35
CA MET A 67 15.85 1.71 15.01
C MET A 67 16.72 2.23 13.84
N ARG A 68 17.06 1.37 12.89
CA ARG A 68 17.94 1.70 11.74
C ARG A 68 17.19 1.85 10.43
N ILE A 69 16.07 1.17 10.26
CA ILE A 69 15.28 1.16 9.03
C ILE A 69 14.02 2.00 9.26
N PRO A 70 13.94 3.25 8.76
CA PRO A 70 12.79 4.12 8.96
C PRO A 70 11.70 3.81 7.94
N LEU A 71 11.00 2.70 8.09
CA LEU A 71 9.88 2.32 7.22
C LEU A 71 8.59 2.16 8.02
N TYR A 72 7.48 2.56 7.41
CA TYR A 72 6.13 2.27 7.89
C TYR A 72 5.58 1.09 7.11
N TYR A 73 4.90 0.17 7.78
CA TYR A 73 4.34 -1.05 7.18
C TYR A 73 2.82 -0.89 7.12
N GLY A 74 2.23 -1.09 5.94
CA GLY A 74 0.79 -1.00 5.72
C GLY A 74 0.30 -2.04 4.73
N SER A 75 -0.98 -2.02 4.37
CA SER A 75 -1.60 -3.04 3.51
C SER A 75 -1.06 -3.01 2.07
N SER A 76 -0.60 -4.14 1.52
CA SER A 76 -0.05 -4.22 0.15
C SER A 76 -1.13 -4.51 -0.88
N PHE A 77 -1.05 -3.80 -2.01
CA PHE A 77 -2.01 -3.92 -3.10
C PHE A 77 -1.82 -5.20 -3.93
N SER A 78 -0.61 -5.76 -3.90
CA SER A 78 -0.27 -7.00 -4.62
C SER A 78 -1.15 -8.19 -4.26
N TYR A 79 -1.74 -8.19 -3.06
CA TYR A 79 -2.57 -9.29 -2.55
C TYR A 79 -4.08 -9.10 -2.79
N ILE A 80 -4.55 -7.92 -3.23
CA ILE A 80 -6.00 -7.60 -3.26
C ILE A 80 -6.78 -8.66 -4.04
N ALA A 81 -6.34 -9.01 -5.25
CA ALA A 81 -7.05 -9.95 -6.10
C ALA A 81 -7.18 -11.35 -5.47
N ALA A 82 -6.05 -11.92 -5.01
CA ALA A 82 -6.03 -13.26 -4.43
C ALA A 82 -6.79 -13.31 -3.09
N VAL A 83 -6.61 -12.32 -2.23
CA VAL A 83 -7.30 -12.26 -0.94
C VAL A 83 -8.81 -12.07 -1.15
N ALA A 84 -9.23 -11.14 -2.00
CA ALA A 84 -10.66 -10.92 -2.28
C ALA A 84 -11.32 -12.17 -2.89
N ALA A 85 -10.61 -12.91 -3.75
CA ALA A 85 -11.10 -14.18 -4.30
C ALA A 85 -11.33 -15.23 -3.19
N ILE A 86 -10.37 -15.42 -2.29
CA ILE A 86 -10.52 -16.35 -1.16
C ILE A 86 -11.63 -15.90 -0.20
N VAL A 87 -11.67 -14.61 0.13
CA VAL A 87 -12.67 -14.07 1.06
C VAL A 87 -14.09 -14.22 0.50
N GLY A 88 -14.28 -14.03 -0.80
CA GLY A 88 -15.57 -14.19 -1.47
C GLY A 88 -16.01 -15.64 -1.70
N ALA A 89 -15.08 -16.58 -1.84
CA ALA A 89 -15.38 -17.98 -2.16
C ALA A 89 -15.59 -18.88 -0.92
N GLU A 90 -15.01 -18.53 0.23
CA GLU A 90 -14.92 -19.40 1.38
C GLU A 90 -15.80 -18.94 2.56
N ALA A 91 -16.48 -19.88 3.23
CA ALA A 91 -17.17 -19.60 4.47
C ALA A 91 -16.16 -19.18 5.56
N GLY A 92 -16.35 -17.99 6.15
CA GLY A 92 -15.36 -17.39 7.05
C GLY A 92 -14.08 -16.95 6.33
N GLY A 93 -14.20 -16.54 5.06
CA GLY A 93 -13.09 -16.32 4.13
C GLY A 93 -11.95 -15.44 4.64
N VAL A 94 -12.21 -14.44 5.50
CA VAL A 94 -11.15 -13.65 6.17
C VAL A 94 -10.19 -14.56 6.95
N ARG A 95 -10.73 -15.50 7.74
CA ARG A 95 -9.94 -16.45 8.54
C ARG A 95 -9.15 -17.42 7.68
N VAL A 96 -9.70 -17.79 6.53
CA VAL A 96 -9.01 -18.65 5.56
C VAL A 96 -7.87 -17.89 4.88
N ALA A 97 -8.10 -16.63 4.49
CA ALA A 97 -7.08 -15.76 3.92
C ALA A 97 -5.93 -15.48 4.90
N GLN A 98 -6.23 -15.29 6.20
CA GLN A 98 -5.23 -15.16 7.27
C GLN A 98 -4.18 -16.28 7.25
N GLY A 99 -4.58 -17.53 7.01
CA GLY A 99 -3.64 -18.66 6.90
C GLY A 99 -2.64 -18.49 5.74
N GLY A 100 -3.11 -17.95 4.61
CA GLY A 100 -2.25 -17.59 3.47
C GLY A 100 -1.33 -16.42 3.78
N ILE A 101 -1.83 -15.38 4.47
CA ILE A 101 -1.04 -14.21 4.88
C ILE A 101 0.12 -14.61 5.82
N ILE A 102 -0.12 -15.53 6.77
CA ILE A 102 0.96 -16.05 7.62
C ILE A 102 2.02 -16.77 6.79
N ALA A 103 1.59 -17.56 5.80
CA ALA A 103 2.51 -18.26 4.91
C ALA A 103 3.33 -17.30 4.04
N THR A 104 2.74 -16.20 3.57
CA THR A 104 3.46 -15.07 2.95
C THR A 104 4.57 -14.57 3.86
N GLY A 105 4.28 -14.36 5.16
CA GLY A 105 5.26 -13.93 6.14
C GLY A 105 6.44 -14.91 6.27
N VAL A 106 6.17 -16.22 6.27
CA VAL A 106 7.21 -17.25 6.26
C VAL A 106 8.08 -17.17 5.01
N VAL A 107 7.48 -17.00 3.82
CA VAL A 107 8.22 -16.86 2.55
C VAL A 107 9.15 -15.65 2.61
N SER A 108 8.66 -14.49 3.07
CA SER A 108 9.45 -13.26 3.21
C SER A 108 10.61 -13.40 4.21
N ILE A 109 10.36 -14.07 5.35
CA ILE A 109 11.41 -14.35 6.35
C ILE A 109 12.49 -15.27 5.75
N LEU A 110 12.10 -16.34 5.07
CA LEU A 110 13.05 -17.26 4.41
C LEU A 110 13.86 -16.53 3.34
N ALA A 111 13.22 -15.72 2.50
CA ALA A 111 13.92 -14.91 1.51
C ALA A 111 14.93 -13.96 2.16
N GLY A 112 14.55 -13.26 3.22
CA GLY A 112 15.45 -12.37 3.96
C GLY A 112 16.62 -13.09 4.62
N LEU A 113 16.42 -14.30 5.16
CA LEU A 113 17.49 -15.16 5.68
C LEU A 113 18.46 -15.60 4.58
N VAL A 114 17.95 -16.02 3.41
CA VAL A 114 18.76 -16.36 2.25
C VAL A 114 19.60 -15.16 1.81
N ILE A 115 18.99 -13.98 1.66
CA ILE A 115 19.67 -12.75 1.26
C ILE A 115 20.76 -12.34 2.25
N ARG A 116 20.54 -12.56 3.56
CA ARG A 116 21.55 -12.32 4.58
C ARG A 116 22.74 -13.28 4.47
N ALA A 117 22.52 -14.50 4.00
CA ALA A 117 23.58 -15.48 3.78
C ALA A 117 24.36 -15.24 2.47
N VAL A 118 23.68 -14.91 1.36
CA VAL A 118 24.32 -14.72 0.05
C VAL A 118 24.86 -13.31 -0.21
N GLY A 119 24.35 -12.32 0.53
CA GLY A 119 24.74 -10.91 0.41
C GLY A 119 23.92 -10.12 -0.62
N LYS A 120 23.91 -8.79 -0.44
CA LYS A 120 23.17 -7.84 -1.29
C LYS A 120 23.61 -7.89 -2.76
N GLU A 121 24.89 -8.10 -3.03
CA GLU A 121 25.44 -8.10 -4.39
C GLU A 121 24.88 -9.25 -5.23
N ALA A 122 24.60 -10.41 -4.61
CA ALA A 122 23.92 -11.51 -5.28
C ALA A 122 22.46 -11.15 -5.58
N LEU A 123 21.78 -10.49 -4.64
CA LEU A 123 20.41 -10.01 -4.85
C LEU A 123 20.31 -9.03 -6.01
N ASP A 124 21.19 -8.03 -6.07
CA ASP A 124 21.19 -7.01 -7.13
C ASP A 124 21.43 -7.64 -8.53
N LYS A 125 22.15 -8.78 -8.61
CA LYS A 125 22.30 -9.54 -9.85
C LYS A 125 21.01 -10.26 -10.26
N VAL A 126 20.30 -10.84 -9.30
CA VAL A 126 19.08 -11.63 -9.54
C VAL A 126 17.87 -10.73 -9.78
N LEU A 127 17.78 -9.61 -9.06
CA LEU A 127 16.72 -8.61 -9.10
C LEU A 127 17.28 -7.26 -9.58
N PRO A 128 17.76 -7.14 -10.82
CA PRO A 128 18.17 -5.86 -11.36
C PRO A 128 16.98 -4.89 -11.44
N PRO A 129 17.25 -3.58 -11.52
CA PRO A 129 16.21 -2.54 -11.48
C PRO A 129 15.10 -2.68 -12.54
N ILE A 130 15.39 -3.31 -13.69
CA ILE A 130 14.38 -3.63 -14.72
C ILE A 130 13.31 -4.58 -14.19
N ILE A 131 13.67 -5.58 -13.38
CA ILE A 131 12.70 -6.49 -12.76
C ILE A 131 11.93 -5.76 -11.67
N THR A 132 12.63 -5.08 -10.76
CA THR A 132 11.97 -4.44 -9.62
C THR A 132 11.01 -3.33 -10.05
N GLY A 133 11.41 -2.52 -11.03
CA GLY A 133 10.56 -1.48 -11.60
C GLY A 133 9.37 -2.06 -12.37
N SER A 134 9.59 -3.11 -13.17
CA SER A 134 8.51 -3.74 -13.95
C SER A 134 7.49 -4.45 -13.07
N VAL A 135 7.92 -5.11 -11.98
CA VAL A 135 7.02 -5.71 -10.99
C VAL A 135 6.22 -4.62 -10.26
N ALA A 136 6.85 -3.51 -9.87
CA ALA A 136 6.13 -2.37 -9.29
C ALA A 136 5.06 -1.79 -10.24
N ILE A 137 5.37 -1.71 -11.54
CA ILE A 137 4.38 -1.32 -12.57
C ILE A 137 3.21 -2.30 -12.59
N VAL A 138 3.48 -3.60 -12.60
CA VAL A 138 2.44 -4.65 -12.57
C VAL A 138 1.57 -4.51 -11.33
N ILE A 139 2.14 -4.33 -10.14
CA ILE A 139 1.39 -4.20 -8.88
C ILE A 139 0.40 -3.02 -8.96
N GLY A 140 0.86 -1.86 -9.45
CA GLY A 140 -0.03 -0.70 -9.62
C GLY A 140 -1.10 -0.92 -10.69
N ILE A 141 -0.71 -1.32 -11.91
CA ILE A 141 -1.60 -1.32 -13.08
C ILE A 141 -2.54 -2.54 -13.12
N SER A 142 -2.16 -3.67 -12.51
CA SER A 142 -2.99 -4.89 -12.48
C SER A 142 -4.39 -4.66 -11.88
N LEU A 143 -4.54 -3.67 -11.00
CA LEU A 143 -5.80 -3.31 -10.35
C LEU A 143 -6.60 -2.23 -11.09
N ALA A 144 -6.16 -1.83 -12.29
CA ALA A 144 -6.84 -0.80 -13.09
C ALA A 144 -8.30 -1.16 -13.38
N LYS A 145 -8.58 -2.44 -13.70
CA LYS A 145 -9.96 -2.91 -13.93
C LYS A 145 -10.82 -2.70 -12.68
N THR A 146 -10.33 -3.11 -11.51
CA THR A 146 -11.03 -2.94 -10.24
C THR A 146 -11.34 -1.46 -9.96
N ALA A 147 -10.39 -0.57 -10.20
CA ALA A 147 -10.59 0.87 -10.03
C ALA A 147 -11.70 1.42 -10.95
N LEU A 148 -11.72 1.00 -12.22
CA LEU A 148 -12.73 1.42 -13.19
C LEU A 148 -14.10 0.82 -12.91
N ASP A 149 -14.17 -0.44 -12.48
CA ASP A 149 -15.43 -1.09 -12.07
C ASP A 149 -16.06 -0.34 -10.89
N MET A 150 -15.25 0.07 -9.89
CA MET A 150 -15.73 0.87 -8.76
C MET A 150 -16.14 2.29 -9.17
N ALA A 151 -15.38 2.92 -10.07
CA ALA A 151 -15.70 4.23 -10.62
C ALA A 151 -17.02 4.21 -11.42
N SER A 152 -17.34 3.07 -12.05
CA SER A 152 -18.57 2.89 -12.82
C SER A 152 -19.85 2.99 -11.97
N ALA A 153 -19.75 2.83 -10.64
CA ALA A 153 -20.86 3.09 -9.71
C ALA A 153 -21.31 4.56 -9.71
N GLY A 154 -20.48 5.48 -10.19
CA GLY A 154 -20.80 6.91 -10.28
C GLY A 154 -19.66 7.71 -10.90
N TRP A 155 -19.55 7.70 -12.24
CA TRP A 155 -18.45 8.33 -12.97
C TRP A 155 -18.19 9.79 -12.60
N LEU A 156 -19.26 10.58 -12.39
CA LEU A 156 -19.12 11.98 -12.02
C LEU A 156 -18.42 12.15 -10.66
N VAL A 157 -18.81 11.35 -9.67
CA VAL A 157 -18.18 11.35 -8.34
C VAL A 157 -16.75 10.85 -8.43
N ALA A 158 -16.52 9.74 -9.15
CA ALA A 158 -15.19 9.17 -9.30
C ALA A 158 -14.22 10.12 -10.01
N ALA A 159 -14.62 10.69 -11.14
CA ALA A 159 -13.83 11.65 -11.90
C ALA A 159 -13.55 12.92 -11.09
N PHE A 160 -14.55 13.43 -10.35
CA PHE A 160 -14.34 14.59 -9.47
C PHE A 160 -13.36 14.27 -8.33
N THR A 161 -13.48 13.10 -7.71
CA THR A 161 -12.58 12.64 -6.63
C THR A 161 -11.14 12.53 -7.14
N ALA A 162 -10.95 11.88 -8.30
CA ALA A 162 -9.63 11.75 -8.92
C ALA A 162 -9.05 13.12 -9.28
N LEU A 163 -9.86 14.00 -9.90
CA LEU A 163 -9.44 15.36 -10.26
C LEU A 163 -9.02 16.18 -9.05
N MET A 164 -9.83 16.19 -7.97
CA MET A 164 -9.48 16.91 -6.74
C MET A 164 -8.21 16.33 -6.11
N THR A 165 -8.05 15.01 -6.12
CA THR A 165 -6.82 14.37 -5.64
C THR A 165 -5.59 14.83 -6.43
N ILE A 166 -5.68 14.90 -7.77
CA ILE A 166 -4.62 15.37 -8.65
C ILE A 166 -4.32 16.85 -8.40
N VAL A 167 -5.35 17.69 -8.34
CA VAL A 167 -5.23 19.13 -8.08
C VAL A 167 -4.55 19.36 -6.73
N PHE A 168 -4.99 18.68 -5.68
CA PHE A 168 -4.35 18.79 -4.37
C PHE A 168 -2.90 18.29 -4.40
N SER A 169 -2.62 17.19 -5.11
CA SER A 169 -1.27 16.64 -5.20
C SER A 169 -0.30 17.58 -5.94
N ALA A 170 -0.78 18.26 -6.98
CA ALA A 170 0.02 19.20 -7.77
C ALA A 170 0.18 20.57 -7.07
N TYR A 171 -0.93 21.16 -6.61
CA TYR A 171 -0.97 22.57 -6.16
C TYR A 171 -0.73 22.78 -4.66
N LEU A 172 -0.80 21.72 -3.85
CA LEU A 172 -0.43 21.79 -2.44
C LEU A 172 1.04 21.43 -2.21
N ARG A 173 1.79 21.04 -3.25
CA ARG A 173 3.21 20.73 -3.16
C ARG A 173 3.99 21.90 -2.54
N GLY A 174 4.76 21.61 -1.49
CA GLY A 174 5.56 22.60 -0.77
C GLY A 174 4.79 23.49 0.22
N LYS A 175 3.47 23.34 0.37
CA LYS A 175 2.64 24.11 1.32
C LYS A 175 2.54 23.48 2.72
N GLY A 176 3.66 22.96 3.23
CA GLY A 176 3.73 22.38 4.58
C GLY A 176 2.79 21.18 4.78
N PHE A 177 2.09 21.11 5.92
CA PHE A 177 1.25 19.97 6.31
C PHE A 177 0.18 19.55 5.27
N VAL A 178 -0.38 20.52 4.54
CA VAL A 178 -1.45 20.24 3.57
C VAL A 178 -0.93 19.48 2.34
N SER A 179 0.37 19.58 2.04
CA SER A 179 1.00 18.82 0.94
C SER A 179 1.06 17.31 1.20
N MET A 180 0.79 16.89 2.43
CA MET A 180 0.97 15.52 2.92
C MET A 180 -0.31 14.68 2.87
N ILE A 181 -1.46 15.34 2.71
CA ILE A 181 -2.81 14.75 2.73
C ILE A 181 -3.65 14.94 1.44
N PRO A 182 -3.09 15.14 0.21
CA PRO A 182 -3.89 15.31 -1.00
C PRO A 182 -4.94 14.22 -1.26
N VAL A 183 -4.58 12.96 -1.01
CA VAL A 183 -5.45 11.80 -1.21
C VAL A 183 -6.66 11.87 -0.28
N LEU A 184 -6.46 12.22 0.99
CA LEU A 184 -7.55 12.39 1.94
C LEU A 184 -8.45 13.58 1.60
N LEU A 185 -7.87 14.70 1.16
CA LEU A 185 -8.65 15.87 0.73
C LEU A 185 -9.48 15.57 -0.52
N GLY A 186 -8.90 14.84 -1.48
CA GLY A 186 -9.61 14.36 -2.66
C GLY A 186 -10.78 13.45 -2.28
N ALA A 187 -10.54 12.49 -1.37
CA ALA A 187 -11.57 11.62 -0.81
C ALA A 187 -12.70 12.42 -0.15
N LEU A 188 -12.36 13.44 0.65
CA LEU A 188 -13.33 14.31 1.30
C LEU A 188 -14.19 15.08 0.29
N CYS A 189 -13.58 15.68 -0.73
CA CYS A 189 -14.32 16.37 -1.80
C CYS A 189 -15.26 15.42 -2.55
N GLY A 190 -14.78 14.22 -2.88
CA GLY A 190 -15.59 13.16 -3.48
C GLY A 190 -16.76 12.74 -2.59
N TYR A 191 -16.50 12.53 -1.31
CA TYR A 191 -17.50 12.16 -0.31
C TYR A 191 -18.59 13.22 -0.17
N VAL A 192 -18.21 14.50 -0.06
CA VAL A 192 -19.15 15.63 0.01
C VAL A 192 -20.01 15.69 -1.24
N LEU A 193 -19.43 15.54 -2.44
CA LEU A 193 -20.20 15.53 -3.69
C LEU A 193 -21.17 14.34 -3.74
N ALA A 194 -20.71 13.15 -3.38
CA ALA A 194 -21.53 11.95 -3.40
C ALA A 194 -22.72 12.05 -2.43
N LYS A 195 -22.48 12.49 -1.19
CA LYS A 195 -23.54 12.72 -0.21
C LYS A 195 -24.46 13.88 -0.59
N GLY A 196 -23.97 14.89 -1.30
CA GLY A 196 -24.79 15.95 -1.87
C GLY A 196 -25.75 15.44 -2.97
N ILE A 197 -25.30 14.51 -3.81
CA ILE A 197 -26.16 13.86 -4.82
C ILE A 197 -27.20 12.96 -4.15
N GLU A 198 -26.77 12.14 -3.17
CA GLU A 198 -27.66 11.28 -2.37
C GLU A 198 -28.74 12.09 -1.65
N ALA A 199 -28.36 13.22 -1.05
CA ALA A 199 -29.29 14.18 -0.46
C ALA A 199 -30.33 14.70 -1.46
N GLY A 200 -29.88 15.10 -2.66
CA GLY A 200 -30.78 15.56 -3.72
C GLY A 200 -31.75 14.48 -4.19
N GLN A 201 -31.27 13.25 -4.34
CA GLN A 201 -32.09 12.09 -4.71
C GLN A 201 -33.13 11.77 -3.63
N PHE A 202 -32.73 11.72 -2.36
CA PHE A 202 -33.63 11.50 -1.23
C PHE A 202 -34.72 12.58 -1.14
N LEU A 203 -34.35 13.85 -1.29
CA LEU A 203 -35.31 14.95 -1.30
C LEU A 203 -36.29 14.86 -2.47
N SER A 204 -35.86 14.33 -3.62
CA SER A 204 -36.73 14.10 -4.77
C SER A 204 -37.66 12.89 -4.60
N SER A 205 -37.24 11.84 -3.87
CA SER A 205 -38.06 10.65 -3.62
C SER A 205 -39.22 10.90 -2.64
N LEU A 206 -39.16 11.97 -1.84
CA LEU A 206 -40.22 12.32 -0.89
C LEU A 206 -41.51 12.83 -1.57
N GLY A 207 -41.48 13.15 -2.87
CA GLY A 207 -42.69 13.50 -3.64
C GLY A 207 -43.55 14.59 -2.96
N PRO A 208 -44.88 14.42 -2.87
CA PRO A 208 -45.77 15.37 -2.20
C PRO A 208 -45.50 15.53 -0.69
N ALA A 209 -44.91 14.54 -0.03
CA ALA A 209 -44.60 14.63 1.41
C ALA A 209 -43.54 15.71 1.70
N ARG A 210 -42.77 16.14 0.69
CA ARG A 210 -41.82 17.26 0.81
C ARG A 210 -42.51 18.60 1.12
N SER A 211 -43.72 18.84 0.60
CA SER A 211 -44.47 20.09 0.89
C SER A 211 -45.08 20.10 2.30
N MET A 212 -45.16 18.94 2.95
CA MET A 212 -45.59 18.78 4.33
C MET A 212 -44.45 18.97 5.35
N MET A 213 -43.19 19.04 4.90
CA MET A 213 -42.04 19.32 5.76
C MET A 213 -41.87 20.82 5.98
N THR A 214 -41.59 21.22 7.22
CA THR A 214 -41.27 22.62 7.53
C THR A 214 -39.89 23.03 6.99
N PHE A 215 -39.69 24.33 6.78
CA PHE A 215 -38.40 24.87 6.31
C PHE A 215 -37.34 24.71 7.41
N GLY A 216 -36.48 23.69 7.27
CA GLY A 216 -35.45 23.31 8.23
C GLY A 216 -35.43 21.82 8.55
N ASP A 217 -36.61 21.19 8.66
CA ASP A 217 -36.73 19.75 8.93
C ASP A 217 -36.22 18.88 7.78
N GLY A 218 -36.34 19.35 6.53
CA GLY A 218 -35.82 18.63 5.36
C GLY A 218 -34.30 18.47 5.39
N MET A 219 -33.56 19.50 5.82
CA MET A 219 -32.10 19.44 5.92
C MET A 219 -31.67 18.57 7.11
N ASN A 220 -32.35 18.69 8.25
CA ASN A 220 -32.08 17.87 9.43
C ASN A 220 -32.36 16.38 9.16
N THR A 221 -33.47 16.05 8.49
CA THR A 221 -33.83 14.66 8.12
C THR A 221 -32.83 14.05 7.15
N THR A 222 -32.39 14.83 6.16
CA THR A 222 -31.39 14.38 5.17
C THR A 222 -30.03 14.12 5.82
N LEU A 223 -29.57 15.01 6.71
CA LEU A 223 -28.34 14.82 7.47
C LEU A 223 -28.43 13.61 8.41
N ARG A 224 -29.58 13.40 9.06
CA ARG A 224 -29.83 12.20 9.89
C ARG A 224 -29.82 10.93 9.07
N HIS A 225 -30.37 10.92 7.86
CA HIS A 225 -30.32 9.76 6.96
C HIS A 225 -28.88 9.43 6.55
N ILE A 226 -28.12 10.43 6.08
CA ILE A 226 -26.76 10.26 5.56
C ILE A 226 -25.77 9.83 6.66
N PHE A 227 -25.89 10.40 7.85
CA PHE A 227 -24.96 10.17 8.96
C PHE A 227 -25.51 9.26 10.05
N ALA A 228 -26.69 8.64 9.86
CA ALA A 228 -27.27 7.71 10.84
C ALA A 228 -26.28 6.62 11.31
N PRO A 229 -25.54 5.93 10.41
CA PRO A 229 -24.56 4.92 10.83
C PRO A 229 -23.45 5.52 11.70
N VAL A 230 -22.97 6.71 11.35
CA VAL A 230 -21.91 7.41 12.09
C VAL A 230 -22.42 7.88 13.45
N VAL A 231 -23.66 8.37 13.56
CA VAL A 231 -24.26 8.78 14.83
C VAL A 231 -24.52 7.58 15.73
N ALA A 232 -24.98 6.46 15.18
CA ALA A 232 -25.27 5.24 15.92
C ALA A 232 -24.01 4.51 16.41
N ALA A 233 -22.88 4.63 15.70
CA ALA A 233 -21.64 3.96 16.08
C ALA A 233 -21.11 4.43 17.44
N GLU A 234 -20.51 3.52 18.21
CA GLU A 234 -19.88 3.88 19.48
C GLU A 234 -18.57 4.65 19.26
N TRP A 235 -18.16 5.46 20.25
CA TRP A 235 -16.87 6.16 20.19
C TRP A 235 -15.69 5.20 20.31
N ALA A 236 -15.77 4.27 21.24
CA ALA A 236 -14.82 3.19 21.41
C ALA A 236 -15.48 1.89 20.98
N ARG A 237 -14.78 1.09 20.17
CA ARG A 237 -15.16 -0.28 19.82
C ARG A 237 -13.95 -1.18 19.91
N VAL A 238 -14.16 -2.46 20.13
CA VAL A 238 -13.09 -3.46 19.95
C VAL A 238 -13.11 -3.89 18.48
N PRO A 239 -11.99 -3.75 17.73
CA PRO A 239 -11.88 -4.29 16.39
C PRO A 239 -12.18 -5.79 16.34
N ASN A 240 -12.75 -6.27 15.23
CA ASN A 240 -13.14 -7.66 15.09
C ASN A 240 -11.92 -8.59 14.84
N PHE A 241 -11.10 -8.78 15.86
CA PHE A 241 -9.94 -9.67 15.80
C PHE A 241 -10.38 -11.12 15.54
N THR A 242 -9.69 -11.77 14.61
CA THR A 242 -10.00 -13.14 14.20
C THR A 242 -8.74 -13.98 14.17
N LEU A 243 -8.89 -15.29 14.34
CA LEU A 243 -7.77 -16.24 14.30
C LEU A 243 -7.76 -17.03 12.98
N PRO A 244 -6.56 -17.35 12.45
CA PRO A 244 -6.40 -18.01 11.16
C PRO A 244 -7.02 -19.41 11.13
N VAL A 245 -7.47 -19.79 9.94
CA VAL A 245 -7.80 -21.16 9.57
C VAL A 245 -6.88 -21.53 8.40
N PHE A 246 -6.07 -22.56 8.59
CA PHE A 246 -5.12 -22.98 7.57
C PHE A 246 -5.78 -23.90 6.55
N LYS A 247 -5.91 -23.41 5.31
CA LYS A 247 -6.28 -24.21 4.14
C LYS A 247 -5.20 -24.13 3.08
N TRP A 248 -4.81 -25.28 2.53
CA TRP A 248 -3.78 -25.35 1.50
C TRP A 248 -4.13 -24.56 0.24
N SER A 249 -5.40 -24.53 -0.17
CA SER A 249 -5.87 -23.72 -1.31
C SER A 249 -5.54 -22.23 -1.13
N ALA A 250 -5.84 -21.66 0.04
CA ALA A 250 -5.55 -20.27 0.35
C ALA A 250 -4.04 -19.99 0.51
N ILE A 251 -3.30 -20.92 1.11
CA ILE A 251 -1.84 -20.82 1.24
C ILE A 251 -1.19 -20.75 -0.15
N LEU A 252 -1.57 -21.66 -1.05
CA LEU A 252 -1.01 -21.71 -2.40
C LEU A 252 -1.46 -20.52 -3.25
N ALA A 253 -2.67 -19.99 -3.05
CA ALA A 253 -3.14 -18.80 -3.76
C ALA A 253 -2.44 -17.50 -3.31
N ILE A 254 -2.15 -17.35 -2.02
CA ILE A 254 -1.69 -16.08 -1.43
C ILE A 254 -0.17 -16.04 -1.23
N ALA A 255 0.44 -17.10 -0.68
CA ALA A 255 1.85 -17.08 -0.27
C ALA A 255 2.86 -16.79 -1.40
N PRO A 256 2.69 -17.28 -2.64
CA PRO A 256 3.62 -16.98 -3.73
C PRO A 256 3.73 -15.50 -4.08
N ILE A 257 2.72 -14.69 -3.74
CA ILE A 257 2.72 -13.25 -4.00
C ILE A 257 3.83 -12.55 -3.21
N ALA A 258 4.32 -13.12 -2.10
CA ALA A 258 5.52 -12.65 -1.40
C ALA A 258 6.74 -12.52 -2.34
N ILE A 259 6.84 -13.35 -3.38
CA ILE A 259 7.94 -13.26 -4.34
C ILE A 259 7.88 -11.95 -5.12
N ALA A 260 6.69 -11.44 -5.40
CA ALA A 260 6.48 -10.15 -6.06
C ALA A 260 6.67 -8.96 -5.10
N THR A 261 6.42 -9.14 -3.80
CA THR A 261 6.66 -8.08 -2.81
C THR A 261 8.14 -7.93 -2.43
N ILE A 262 8.99 -8.94 -2.64
CA ILE A 262 10.44 -8.79 -2.44
C ILE A 262 11.01 -7.63 -3.29
N PRO A 263 10.76 -7.55 -4.61
CA PRO A 263 11.10 -6.38 -5.41
C PRO A 263 10.53 -5.05 -4.90
N GLU A 264 9.26 -5.02 -4.49
CA GLU A 264 8.58 -3.84 -3.95
C GLU A 264 9.26 -3.33 -2.66
N SER A 265 9.44 -4.24 -1.71
CA SER A 265 10.11 -4.01 -0.43
C SER A 265 11.56 -3.58 -0.60
N THR A 266 12.25 -4.12 -1.62
CA THR A 266 13.61 -3.71 -2.00
C THR A 266 13.64 -2.29 -2.54
N ALA A 267 12.70 -1.94 -3.43
CA ALA A 267 12.61 -0.61 -4.03
C ALA A 267 12.40 0.47 -2.97
N HIS A 268 11.48 0.26 -2.04
CA HIS A 268 11.21 1.18 -0.94
C HIS A 268 12.41 1.35 -0.01
N LEU A 269 13.12 0.27 0.33
CA LEU A 269 14.33 0.36 1.15
C LEU A 269 15.45 1.12 0.42
N TYR A 270 15.60 0.93 -0.89
CA TYR A 270 16.64 1.60 -1.67
C TYR A 270 16.34 3.08 -1.80
N GLN A 271 15.08 3.42 -2.06
CA GLN A 271 14.58 4.78 -2.11
C GLN A 271 14.83 5.51 -0.78
N ILE A 272 14.48 4.90 0.36
CA ILE A 272 14.69 5.54 1.66
C ILE A 272 16.18 5.67 2.01
N SER A 273 17.00 4.67 1.65
CA SER A 273 18.46 4.75 1.83
C SER A 273 19.05 5.93 1.06
N LEU A 274 18.63 6.13 -0.19
CA LEU A 274 19.08 7.26 -1.02
C LEU A 274 18.77 8.60 -0.33
N TYR A 275 17.52 8.79 0.12
CA TYR A 275 17.09 10.04 0.75
C TYR A 275 17.77 10.31 2.09
N VAL A 276 17.95 9.27 2.91
CA VAL A 276 18.64 9.35 4.19
C VAL A 276 20.12 9.66 4.01
N ASP A 277 20.79 9.00 3.07
CA ASP A 277 22.22 9.20 2.80
C ASP A 277 22.47 10.61 2.23
N GLN A 278 21.59 11.12 1.34
CA GLN A 278 21.64 12.50 0.85
C GLN A 278 21.46 13.53 1.98
N LEU A 279 20.52 13.30 2.91
CA LEU A 279 20.36 14.18 4.07
C LEU A 279 21.58 14.11 5.00
N ALA A 280 22.13 12.91 5.23
CA ALA A 280 23.31 12.74 6.07
C ALA A 280 24.50 13.54 5.53
N GLU A 281 24.75 13.51 4.22
CA GLU A 281 25.76 14.32 3.55
C GLU A 281 25.52 15.83 3.75
N GLN A 282 24.29 16.31 3.54
CA GLN A 282 23.93 17.72 3.76
C GLN A 282 24.10 18.16 5.23
N LEU A 283 23.96 17.24 6.18
CA LEU A 283 24.16 17.48 7.61
C LEU A 283 25.62 17.29 8.06
N GLY A 284 26.55 16.95 7.16
CA GLY A 284 27.94 16.64 7.49
C GLY A 284 28.11 15.35 8.31
N ARG A 285 27.16 14.42 8.21
CA ARG A 285 27.17 13.11 8.88
C ARG A 285 27.50 11.99 7.89
N LYS A 286 28.02 10.87 8.41
CA LYS A 286 28.37 9.70 7.58
C LYS A 286 27.11 9.06 6.96
N PRO A 287 27.17 8.58 5.71
CA PRO A 287 26.07 7.86 5.08
C PRO A 287 25.80 6.55 5.85
N LEU A 288 24.51 6.26 6.07
CA LEU A 288 24.04 5.12 6.84
C LEU A 288 23.96 3.84 5.99
N ASN A 289 23.88 3.96 4.67
CA ASN A 289 23.86 2.84 3.73
C ASN A 289 22.81 1.77 4.08
N ILE A 290 21.60 2.22 4.43
CA ILE A 290 20.49 1.38 4.93
C ILE A 290 20.13 0.27 3.95
N LYS A 291 20.32 0.48 2.64
CA LYS A 291 20.13 -0.54 1.59
C LYS A 291 20.86 -1.86 1.82
N ARG A 292 21.95 -1.88 2.62
CA ARG A 292 22.65 -3.12 3.01
C ARG A 292 21.85 -4.01 3.95
N LEU A 293 20.81 -3.48 4.58
CA LEU A 293 19.95 -4.18 5.53
C LEU A 293 18.75 -4.86 4.84
N ILE A 294 18.77 -5.06 3.52
CA ILE A 294 17.65 -5.64 2.78
C ILE A 294 17.21 -7.01 3.29
N GLY A 295 18.14 -7.90 3.64
CA GLY A 295 17.78 -9.19 4.24
C GLY A 295 17.05 -9.03 5.58
N LEU A 296 17.45 -8.06 6.41
CA LEU A 296 16.74 -7.74 7.66
C LEU A 296 15.38 -7.10 7.37
N ASN A 297 15.29 -6.22 6.39
CA ASN A 297 14.03 -5.60 5.99
C ASN A 297 12.97 -6.64 5.61
N LEU A 298 13.33 -7.62 4.78
CA LEU A 298 12.42 -8.69 4.35
C LEU A 298 12.01 -9.64 5.49
N ILE A 299 12.90 -9.89 6.46
CA ILE A 299 12.54 -10.63 7.68
C ILE A 299 11.49 -9.84 8.48
N LEU A 300 11.69 -8.54 8.66
CA LEU A 300 10.76 -7.69 9.41
C LEU A 300 9.43 -7.51 8.67
N ASP A 301 9.48 -7.47 7.33
CA ASP A 301 8.30 -7.48 6.45
C ASP A 301 7.46 -8.75 6.68
N GLY A 302 8.12 -9.92 6.66
CA GLY A 302 7.44 -11.19 6.91
C GLY A 302 6.95 -11.36 8.35
N VAL A 303 7.63 -10.78 9.33
CA VAL A 303 7.10 -10.69 10.71
C VAL A 303 5.85 -9.81 10.75
N GLY A 304 5.82 -8.71 10.00
CA GLY A 304 4.63 -7.88 9.83
C GLY A 304 3.44 -8.64 9.26
N ASP A 305 3.67 -9.42 8.20
CA ASP A 305 2.64 -10.29 7.63
C ASP A 305 2.17 -11.37 8.61
N ALA A 306 3.08 -11.97 9.39
CA ALA A 306 2.69 -12.89 10.44
C ALA A 306 1.77 -12.22 11.48
N ILE A 307 2.10 -10.99 11.93
CA ILE A 307 1.26 -10.21 12.84
C ILE A 307 -0.13 -9.95 12.23
N ASN A 308 -0.17 -9.48 10.98
CA ASN A 308 -1.41 -9.24 10.26
C ASN A 308 -2.26 -10.51 10.16
N GLY A 309 -1.65 -11.61 9.74
CA GLY A 309 -2.30 -12.90 9.62
C GLY A 309 -2.78 -13.48 10.95
N PHE A 310 -2.10 -13.26 12.08
CA PHE A 310 -2.56 -13.73 13.39
C PHE A 310 -3.68 -12.88 14.00
N LEU A 311 -3.71 -11.57 13.70
CA LEU A 311 -4.70 -10.65 14.28
C LEU A 311 -5.95 -10.49 13.40
N GLY A 312 -5.84 -10.78 12.10
CA GLY A 312 -6.92 -10.56 11.14
C GLY A 312 -6.82 -9.20 10.45
N GLY A 313 -5.60 -8.73 10.20
CA GLY A 313 -5.32 -7.58 9.35
C GLY A 313 -4.93 -8.00 7.93
N CYS A 314 -5.01 -7.07 6.98
CA CYS A 314 -4.58 -7.30 5.60
C CYS A 314 -3.09 -7.64 5.49
N PRO A 315 -2.66 -8.42 4.47
CA PRO A 315 -1.25 -8.58 4.17
C PRO A 315 -0.63 -7.23 3.81
N GLY A 316 0.64 -7.06 4.15
CA GLY A 316 1.31 -5.78 4.11
C GLY A 316 2.66 -5.80 3.44
N THR A 317 3.18 -4.60 3.25
CA THR A 317 4.61 -4.36 3.04
C THR A 317 4.94 -2.94 3.49
N ASN A 318 6.19 -2.51 3.36
CA ASN A 318 6.58 -1.13 3.63
C ASN A 318 5.94 -0.16 2.61
N TYR A 319 5.62 1.07 3.03
CA TYR A 319 4.81 2.03 2.26
C TYR A 319 5.64 3.10 1.52
N GLY A 320 5.49 3.12 0.20
CA GLY A 320 6.08 4.14 -0.68
C GLY A 320 5.50 5.55 -0.49
N GLU A 321 4.23 5.65 -0.08
CA GLU A 321 3.58 6.94 0.26
C GLU A 321 4.26 7.58 1.46
N ASN A 322 4.56 6.78 2.50
CA ASN A 322 5.27 7.25 3.68
C ASN A 322 6.74 7.57 3.35
N ASN A 323 7.37 6.88 2.40
CA ASN A 323 8.69 7.27 1.90
C ASN A 323 8.66 8.62 1.20
N SER A 324 7.64 8.87 0.38
CA SER A 324 7.43 10.16 -0.29
C SER A 324 7.21 11.29 0.72
N LEU A 325 6.45 11.02 1.79
CA LEU A 325 6.28 11.92 2.91
C LEU A 325 7.61 12.29 3.57
N MET A 326 8.45 11.30 3.87
CA MET A 326 9.74 11.51 4.49
C MET A 326 10.70 12.28 3.57
N ALA A 327 10.66 12.01 2.26
CA ALA A 327 11.45 12.73 1.27
C ALA A 327 11.11 14.24 1.22
N ILE A 328 9.82 14.59 1.35
CA ILE A 328 9.34 15.98 1.36
C ILE A 328 9.66 16.66 2.69
N THR A 329 9.36 15.99 3.81
CA THR A 329 9.53 16.54 5.17
C THR A 329 10.98 16.58 5.62
N ARG A 330 11.85 15.79 4.99
CA ARG A 330 13.22 15.49 5.45
C ARG A 330 13.25 14.95 6.89
N ASN A 331 12.20 14.27 7.31
CA ASN A 331 12.10 13.66 8.61
C ASN A 331 12.06 12.14 8.47
N TYR A 332 13.19 11.49 8.74
CA TYR A 332 13.35 10.04 8.72
C TYR A 332 13.39 9.44 10.14
N SER A 333 12.97 10.19 11.16
CA SER A 333 13.07 9.78 12.57
C SER A 333 12.26 8.52 12.85
N VAL A 334 12.92 7.46 13.31
CA VAL A 334 12.25 6.22 13.71
C VAL A 334 11.32 6.41 14.92
N PRO A 335 11.66 7.17 15.97
CA PRO A 335 10.72 7.49 17.05
C PRO A 335 9.40 8.10 16.57
N VAL A 336 9.42 8.93 15.52
CA VAL A 336 8.21 9.48 14.89
C VAL A 336 7.36 8.38 14.27
N LEU A 337 7.99 7.43 13.58
CA LEU A 337 7.30 6.27 13.02
C LEU A 337 6.74 5.32 14.10
N VAL A 338 7.43 5.17 15.24
CA VAL A 338 6.90 4.46 16.41
C VAL A 338 5.65 5.15 16.94
N ALA A 339 5.68 6.49 17.09
CA ALA A 339 4.51 7.26 17.47
C ALA A 339 3.36 7.08 16.46
N ALA A 340 3.66 7.07 15.16
CA ALA A 340 2.68 6.78 14.12
C ALA A 340 2.04 5.38 14.28
N GLY A 341 2.85 4.35 14.56
CA GLY A 341 2.35 2.99 14.79
C GLY A 341 1.42 2.92 16.02
N VAL A 342 1.79 3.56 17.12
CA VAL A 342 0.95 3.64 18.33
C VAL A 342 -0.35 4.40 18.06
N ILE A 343 -0.30 5.52 17.35
CA ILE A 343 -1.50 6.27 16.96
C ILE A 343 -2.43 5.40 16.10
N ALA A 344 -1.90 4.68 15.10
CA ALA A 344 -2.69 3.79 14.25
C ALA A 344 -3.37 2.68 15.07
N MET A 345 -2.66 2.10 16.05
CA MET A 345 -3.24 1.13 16.99
C MET A 345 -4.42 1.71 17.76
N VAL A 346 -4.28 2.93 18.30
CA VAL A 346 -5.36 3.60 19.05
C VAL A 346 -6.55 3.91 18.13
N LEU A 347 -6.30 4.41 16.91
CA LEU A 347 -7.36 4.70 15.94
C LEU A 347 -8.14 3.46 15.51
N GLY A 348 -7.53 2.27 15.56
CA GLY A 348 -8.25 1.02 15.30
C GLY A 348 -9.47 0.83 16.19
N PHE A 349 -9.41 1.28 17.45
CA PHE A 349 -10.50 1.19 18.42
C PHE A 349 -11.55 2.30 18.30
N PHE A 350 -11.40 3.23 17.33
CA PHE A 350 -12.30 4.38 17.22
C PHE A 350 -13.50 4.06 16.32
N GLY A 351 -14.65 3.74 16.92
CA GLY A 351 -15.82 3.24 16.20
C GLY A 351 -16.43 4.24 15.23
N LYS A 352 -16.38 5.54 15.55
CA LYS A 352 -16.82 6.61 14.64
C LYS A 352 -15.99 6.68 13.36
N LEU A 353 -14.67 6.42 13.44
CA LEU A 353 -13.79 6.42 12.27
C LEU A 353 -14.13 5.25 11.35
N ALA A 354 -14.35 4.06 11.92
CA ALA A 354 -14.81 2.90 11.17
C ALA A 354 -16.15 3.19 10.47
N ALA A 355 -17.13 3.76 11.18
CA ALA A 355 -18.43 4.09 10.61
C ALA A 355 -18.33 5.14 9.48
N VAL A 356 -17.48 6.16 9.60
CA VAL A 356 -17.25 7.13 8.51
C VAL A 356 -16.67 6.44 7.28
N VAL A 357 -15.70 5.55 7.48
CA VAL A 357 -15.10 4.78 6.40
C VAL A 357 -16.13 3.89 5.69
N GLU A 358 -17.00 3.21 6.44
CA GLU A 358 -18.07 2.36 5.90
C GLU A 358 -19.12 3.16 5.09
N THR A 359 -19.27 4.46 5.36
CA THR A 359 -20.16 5.32 4.57
C THR A 359 -19.57 5.79 3.24
N LEU A 360 -18.28 5.53 2.96
CA LEU A 360 -17.61 5.94 1.72
C LEU A 360 -18.27 5.29 0.50
N PRO A 361 -18.84 6.08 -0.43
CA PRO A 361 -19.44 5.52 -1.64
C PRO A 361 -18.38 4.88 -2.54
N THR A 362 -18.72 3.74 -3.15
CA THR A 362 -17.83 2.98 -4.03
C THR A 362 -17.21 3.84 -5.13
N ALA A 363 -17.94 4.82 -5.68
CA ALA A 363 -17.44 5.74 -6.69
C ALA A 363 -16.31 6.66 -6.19
N VAL A 364 -16.35 7.12 -4.93
CA VAL A 364 -15.26 7.90 -4.32
C VAL A 364 -14.01 7.03 -4.23
N THR A 365 -14.19 5.82 -3.71
CA THR A 365 -13.12 4.83 -3.59
C THR A 365 -12.52 4.46 -4.95
N GLY A 366 -13.34 4.35 -6.00
CA GLY A 366 -12.89 4.16 -7.39
C GLY A 366 -12.09 5.34 -7.93
N GLY A 367 -12.52 6.59 -7.65
CA GLY A 367 -11.76 7.79 -8.02
C GLY A 367 -10.38 7.87 -7.34
N LEU A 368 -10.29 7.49 -6.06
CA LEU A 368 -9.01 7.38 -5.36
C LEU A 368 -8.13 6.28 -5.96
N ALA A 369 -8.72 5.11 -6.23
CA ALA A 369 -8.02 3.97 -6.81
C ALA A 369 -7.40 4.30 -8.18
N ILE A 370 -8.12 5.02 -9.05
CA ILE A 370 -7.59 5.48 -10.36
C ILE A 370 -6.29 6.26 -10.18
N PHE A 371 -6.24 7.18 -9.21
CA PHE A 371 -5.05 7.98 -8.96
C PHE A 371 -3.93 7.17 -8.28
N LEU A 372 -4.25 6.47 -7.19
CA LEU A 372 -3.27 5.75 -6.37
C LEU A 372 -2.59 4.62 -7.15
N PHE A 373 -3.37 3.78 -7.85
CA PHE A 373 -2.83 2.66 -8.63
C PHE A 373 -1.95 3.16 -9.78
N GLY A 374 -2.33 4.26 -10.44
CA GLY A 374 -1.53 4.89 -11.48
C GLY A 374 -0.20 5.46 -10.96
N VAL A 375 -0.22 6.13 -9.80
CA VAL A 375 0.99 6.67 -9.16
C VAL A 375 1.95 5.55 -8.76
N ILE A 376 1.46 4.45 -8.19
CA ILE A 376 2.28 3.28 -7.85
C ILE A 376 2.95 2.71 -9.11
N GLY A 377 2.20 2.57 -10.21
CA GLY A 377 2.77 2.14 -11.47
C GLY A 377 3.89 3.07 -11.97
N LEU A 378 3.67 4.38 -11.90
CA LEU A 378 4.67 5.38 -12.29
C LEU A 378 5.89 5.42 -11.36
N GLN A 379 5.77 5.04 -10.09
CA GLN A 379 6.92 4.90 -9.19
C GLN A 379 7.85 3.78 -9.66
N GLY A 380 7.32 2.69 -10.22
CA GLY A 380 8.13 1.66 -10.87
C GLY A 380 8.92 2.20 -12.06
N VAL A 381 8.32 3.08 -12.86
CA VAL A 381 9.02 3.79 -13.95
C VAL A 381 10.11 4.71 -13.40
N ALA A 382 9.81 5.49 -12.36
CA ALA A 382 10.76 6.39 -11.73
C ALA A 382 11.97 5.64 -11.15
N LEU A 383 11.76 4.46 -10.57
CA LEU A 383 12.84 3.60 -10.11
C LEU A 383 13.77 3.20 -11.26
N MET A 384 13.22 2.70 -12.37
CA MET A 384 14.00 2.31 -13.54
C MET A 384 14.82 3.49 -14.10
N GLN A 385 14.23 4.68 -14.14
CA GLN A 385 14.94 5.90 -14.57
C GLN A 385 16.06 6.27 -13.59
N SER A 386 15.81 6.22 -12.28
CA SER A 386 16.80 6.59 -11.26
C SER A 386 18.01 5.65 -11.24
N GLU A 387 17.78 4.38 -11.55
CA GLU A 387 18.81 3.33 -11.65
C GLU A 387 19.37 3.20 -13.07
N LYS A 388 18.99 4.08 -14.00
CA LYS A 388 19.50 4.15 -15.38
C LYS A 388 19.36 2.83 -16.15
N VAL A 389 18.19 2.19 -16.02
CA VAL A 389 17.82 1.02 -16.84
C VAL A 389 17.90 1.37 -18.32
N ASP A 390 18.56 0.53 -19.11
CA ASP A 390 18.70 0.71 -20.54
C ASP A 390 17.65 -0.15 -21.28
N LEU A 391 16.56 0.49 -21.72
CA LEU A 391 15.50 -0.18 -22.48
C LEU A 391 15.87 -0.39 -23.96
N PHE A 392 17.05 0.07 -24.41
CA PHE A 392 17.60 -0.30 -25.72
C PHE A 392 18.40 -1.61 -25.65
N ASP A 393 18.80 -2.07 -24.47
CA ASP A 393 19.34 -3.43 -24.28
C ASP A 393 18.22 -4.45 -24.52
N PRO A 394 18.31 -5.30 -25.56
CA PRO A 394 17.27 -6.29 -25.87
C PRO A 394 16.96 -7.22 -24.71
N LYS A 395 17.93 -7.52 -23.83
CA LYS A 395 17.72 -8.39 -22.66
C LYS A 395 16.82 -7.73 -21.63
N GLN A 396 17.10 -6.47 -21.30
CA GLN A 396 16.30 -5.70 -20.33
C GLN A 396 14.90 -5.45 -20.89
N LEU A 397 14.80 -5.08 -22.16
CA LEU A 397 13.52 -4.89 -22.83
C LEU A 397 12.67 -6.17 -22.82
N ALA A 398 13.27 -7.32 -23.13
CA ALA A 398 12.57 -8.61 -23.11
C ALA A 398 12.07 -8.96 -21.70
N ILE A 399 12.89 -8.78 -20.66
CA ILE A 399 12.49 -9.00 -19.26
C ILE A 399 11.29 -8.13 -18.90
N GLY A 400 11.38 -6.82 -19.15
CA GLY A 400 10.29 -5.89 -18.84
C GLY A 400 9.01 -6.25 -19.59
N ALA A 401 9.08 -6.51 -20.89
CA ALA A 401 7.94 -6.85 -21.72
C ALA A 401 7.19 -8.09 -21.21
N VAL A 402 7.92 -9.15 -20.86
CA VAL A 402 7.32 -10.39 -20.34
C VAL A 402 6.66 -10.15 -18.98
N ILE A 403 7.33 -9.45 -18.06
CA ILE A 403 6.76 -9.12 -16.74
C ILE A 403 5.45 -8.34 -16.91
N LEU A 404 5.45 -7.30 -17.76
CA LEU A 404 4.28 -6.44 -17.96
C LEU A 404 3.10 -7.21 -18.55
N ILE A 405 3.30 -8.00 -19.62
CA ILE A 405 2.21 -8.72 -20.28
C ILE A 405 1.66 -9.83 -19.39
N VAL A 406 2.53 -10.65 -18.78
CA VAL A 406 2.09 -11.74 -17.90
C VAL A 406 1.39 -11.18 -16.66
N GLY A 407 1.93 -10.12 -16.06
CA GLY A 407 1.39 -9.53 -14.86
C GLY A 407 0.08 -8.79 -15.07
N ILE A 408 0.06 -7.82 -15.98
CA ILE A 408 -1.12 -6.97 -16.24
C ILE A 408 -2.20 -7.79 -16.96
N GLY A 409 -1.85 -8.47 -18.05
CA GLY A 409 -2.80 -9.29 -18.81
C GLY A 409 -3.32 -10.48 -18.01
N GLY A 410 -2.44 -11.14 -17.24
CA GLY A 410 -2.82 -12.24 -16.36
C GLY A 410 -3.81 -11.82 -15.27
N SER A 411 -3.67 -10.60 -14.74
CA SER A 411 -4.56 -10.08 -13.69
C SER A 411 -5.97 -9.75 -14.19
N MET A 412 -6.20 -9.70 -15.52
CA MET A 412 -7.52 -9.48 -16.10
C MET A 412 -8.37 -10.75 -16.16
N PHE A 413 -7.77 -11.93 -15.97
CA PHE A 413 -8.50 -13.19 -15.89
C PHE A 413 -9.21 -13.33 -14.53
N PRO A 414 -10.24 -14.20 -14.42
CA PRO A 414 -10.95 -14.43 -13.17
C PRO A 414 -10.02 -14.77 -12.01
N GLY A 415 -10.23 -14.11 -10.87
CA GLY A 415 -9.41 -14.30 -9.66
C GLY A 415 -7.99 -13.71 -9.72
N GLY A 416 -7.63 -13.01 -10.80
CA GLY A 416 -6.26 -12.50 -11.00
C GLY A 416 -5.25 -13.61 -11.32
N ASN A 417 -5.73 -14.77 -11.78
CA ASN A 417 -4.92 -15.93 -12.09
C ASN A 417 -4.80 -16.13 -13.60
N LEU A 418 -3.59 -16.46 -14.05
CA LEU A 418 -3.37 -16.94 -15.41
C LEU A 418 -4.14 -18.25 -15.63
N PRO A 419 -4.74 -18.47 -16.81
CA PRO A 419 -5.49 -19.68 -17.15
C PRO A 419 -4.56 -20.88 -17.41
N LEU A 420 -3.59 -21.09 -16.53
CA LEU A 420 -2.62 -22.17 -16.55
C LEU A 420 -2.74 -22.92 -15.23
N ALA A 421 -3.62 -23.92 -15.23
CA ALA A 421 -3.83 -24.77 -14.07
C ALA A 421 -2.66 -25.75 -13.91
N VAL A 422 -2.15 -25.86 -12.69
CA VAL A 422 -1.18 -26.90 -12.31
C VAL A 422 -1.89 -27.86 -11.37
N PRO A 423 -2.28 -29.07 -11.82
CA PRO A 423 -3.02 -30.02 -11.01
C PRO A 423 -2.35 -30.26 -9.65
N GLY A 424 -3.12 -30.10 -8.57
CA GLY A 424 -2.66 -30.31 -7.18
C GLY A 424 -1.94 -29.12 -6.53
N VAL A 425 -1.45 -28.13 -7.29
CA VAL A 425 -0.74 -26.96 -6.73
C VAL A 425 -1.48 -25.64 -7.00
N PHE A 426 -1.93 -25.44 -8.23
CA PHE A 426 -2.67 -24.25 -8.67
C PHE A 426 -3.87 -24.66 -9.53
N PRO A 427 -4.91 -25.26 -8.93
CA PRO A 427 -6.06 -25.78 -9.69
C PRO A 427 -6.82 -24.67 -10.43
N ASP A 428 -6.89 -23.47 -9.84
CA ASP A 428 -7.60 -22.31 -10.39
C ASP A 428 -6.69 -21.36 -11.20
N GLY A 429 -5.50 -21.83 -11.57
CA GLY A 429 -4.51 -21.06 -12.31
C GLY A 429 -3.43 -20.41 -11.43
N LEU A 430 -2.37 -19.94 -12.08
CA LEU A 430 -1.22 -19.34 -11.42
C LEU A 430 -1.47 -17.86 -11.06
N PRO A 431 -1.13 -17.39 -9.84
CA PRO A 431 -1.25 -15.97 -9.50
C PRO A 431 -0.42 -15.10 -10.45
N ALA A 432 -1.06 -14.19 -11.17
CA ALA A 432 -0.43 -13.49 -12.29
C ALA A 432 0.75 -12.61 -11.87
N ILE A 433 0.59 -11.86 -10.78
CA ILE A 433 1.63 -10.96 -10.24
C ILE A 433 2.85 -11.75 -9.74
N ALA A 434 2.64 -12.84 -9.01
CA ALA A 434 3.72 -13.70 -8.55
C ALA A 434 4.45 -14.35 -9.74
N THR A 435 3.68 -14.82 -10.72
CA THR A 435 4.19 -15.54 -11.88
C THR A 435 5.00 -14.62 -12.80
N SER A 436 4.56 -13.38 -12.99
CA SER A 436 5.33 -12.39 -13.76
C SER A 436 6.67 -12.08 -13.11
N ALA A 437 6.71 -11.92 -11.78
CA ALA A 437 7.95 -11.72 -11.03
C ALA A 437 8.89 -12.94 -11.16
N VAL A 438 8.38 -14.16 -10.96
CA VAL A 438 9.17 -15.40 -11.10
C VAL A 438 9.72 -15.55 -12.52
N ILE A 439 8.91 -15.35 -13.56
CA ILE A 439 9.36 -15.46 -14.95
C ILE A 439 10.44 -14.40 -15.25
N GLY A 440 10.26 -13.17 -14.78
CA GLY A 440 11.27 -12.12 -14.92
C GLY A 440 12.62 -12.51 -14.30
N ILE A 441 12.58 -13.06 -13.08
CA ILE A 441 13.76 -13.56 -12.36
C ILE A 441 14.42 -14.69 -13.14
N LEU A 442 13.66 -15.70 -13.55
CA LEU A 442 14.18 -16.85 -14.29
C LEU A 442 14.80 -16.44 -15.61
N LEU A 443 14.17 -15.52 -16.35
CA LEU A 443 14.71 -15.02 -17.62
C LEU A 443 16.04 -14.28 -17.42
N ASN A 444 16.14 -13.46 -16.36
CA ASN A 444 17.40 -12.81 -16.01
C ASN A 444 18.49 -13.81 -15.62
N LEU A 445 18.14 -14.85 -14.83
CA LEU A 445 19.07 -15.92 -14.49
C LEU A 445 19.58 -16.66 -15.74
N VAL A 446 18.72 -16.92 -16.72
CA VAL A 446 19.13 -17.51 -18.01
C VAL A 446 20.15 -16.61 -18.72
N PHE A 447 19.95 -15.30 -18.78
CA PHE A 447 20.90 -14.37 -19.40
C PHE A 447 22.23 -14.26 -18.63
N LEU A 448 22.23 -14.46 -17.32
CA LEU A 448 23.45 -14.51 -16.51
C LEU A 448 24.24 -15.81 -16.72
N LEU A 449 23.54 -16.94 -16.87
CA LEU A 449 24.16 -18.25 -17.10
C LEU A 449 24.64 -18.43 -18.55
N PHE A 450 23.92 -17.85 -19.51
CA PHE A 450 24.21 -17.91 -20.94
C PHE A 450 24.40 -16.49 -21.51
N PRO A 451 25.52 -15.81 -21.19
CA PRO A 451 25.78 -14.47 -21.69
C PRO A 451 25.89 -14.50 -23.22
N ALA A 452 25.04 -13.73 -23.89
CA ALA A 452 25.14 -13.51 -25.33
C ALA A 452 26.50 -12.86 -25.65
N LYS A 453 27.21 -13.37 -26.67
CA LYS A 453 28.45 -12.74 -27.15
C LYS A 453 28.11 -11.34 -27.66
N ASN A 454 28.73 -10.33 -27.08
CA ASN A 454 28.69 -8.98 -27.63
C ASN A 454 29.42 -9.01 -28.97
N HIS A 455 28.68 -8.87 -30.06
CA HIS A 455 29.27 -8.42 -31.32
C HIS A 455 29.39 -6.90 -31.19
N ASN A 456 30.60 -6.45 -30.85
CA ASN A 456 30.97 -5.03 -30.74
C ASN A 456 30.59 -4.24 -31.99
#